data_AF-A0A426YER4-F1
#
_entry.id   AF-A0A426YER4-F1
#
_cell.length_a   1.000
_cell.length_b   1.000
_cell.length_c   1.000
_cell.angle_alpha   90.00
_cell.angle_beta   90.00
_cell.angle_gamma   90.00
#
_symmetry.space_group_name_H-M   'P 1'
#
loop_
_entity.id
_entity.type
_entity.pdbx_description
1 polymer ?
#
loop_
_entity_poly.entity_id
_entity_poly.type
_entity_poly.pdbx_seq_one_letter_code
_entity_poly.pdbx_strand_id
1 'polypeptide(L)'
;MIIPQEEFKEIIEELMLLIDIISVGDLIPWLNFLNLQGYVKRMKMLRKRFDRLLEHVLDEHNKRHRREGKAFVSRDMVDVLLVLADDHSLEVKLERHYLKAFILGDDHSREVKLERHCLKAFILDMFAGGTGTATATVVIEWAISEILKRPETSDKATEELDRVIGRGHLPYIEAIVKEAMRMHPVVSLLAPRLSREHTTVDGYDIPAGTQVLVNVWDTTSSCCRSGRVGGCAPGTASA
;
A
#
# COMPACT_ATOMS: atom_id res chain seq x y z
N MET A 1 -22.62 -12.59 7.44
CA MET A 1 -22.27 -11.96 8.73
C MET A 1 -21.72 -10.61 8.37
N ILE A 2 -22.47 -9.54 8.58
CA ILE A 2 -21.99 -8.19 8.29
C ILE A 2 -21.08 -7.81 9.46
N ILE A 3 -19.79 -7.62 9.20
CA ILE A 3 -18.86 -7.11 10.22
C ILE A 3 -19.29 -5.67 10.52
N PRO A 4 -19.54 -5.31 11.79
CA PRO A 4 -19.86 -3.93 12.15
C PRO A 4 -18.70 -2.99 11.77
N GLN A 5 -19.01 -1.75 11.39
CA GLN A 5 -18.04 -0.77 10.88
C GLN A 5 -16.89 -0.53 11.88
N GLU A 6 -17.21 -0.54 13.17
CA GLU A 6 -16.26 -0.35 14.27
C GLU A 6 -15.25 -1.50 14.33
N GLU A 7 -15.71 -2.74 14.20
CA GLU A 7 -14.82 -3.91 14.20
C GLU A 7 -13.91 -3.91 12.98
N PHE A 8 -14.42 -3.49 11.81
CA PHE A 8 -13.59 -3.36 10.61
C PHE A 8 -12.53 -2.26 10.79
N LYS A 9 -12.90 -1.11 11.34
CA LYS A 9 -11.98 0.01 11.59
C LYS A 9 -10.86 -0.40 12.56
N GLU A 10 -11.19 -1.07 13.66
CA GLU A 10 -10.19 -1.60 14.59
C GLU A 10 -9.20 -2.56 13.92
N ILE A 11 -9.71 -3.46 13.07
CA ILE A 11 -8.88 -4.41 12.32
C ILE A 11 -7.91 -3.68 11.39
N ILE A 12 -8.37 -2.64 10.68
CA ILE A 12 -7.53 -1.84 9.79
C ILE A 12 -6.51 -1.01 10.57
N GLU A 13 -6.91 -0.34 11.65
CA GLU A 13 -5.99 0.44 12.49
C GLU A 13 -4.89 -0.44 13.09
N GLU A 14 -5.24 -1.64 13.57
CA GLU A 14 -4.24 -2.59 14.05
C GLU A 14 -3.34 -3.10 12.92
N LEU A 15 -3.85 -3.29 11.70
CA LEU A 15 -3.02 -3.64 10.54
C LEU A 15 -2.01 -2.56 10.21
N MET A 16 -2.45 -1.30 10.11
CA MET A 16 -1.56 -0.18 9.76
C MET A 16 -0.48 0.00 10.81
N LEU A 17 -0.85 -0.04 12.10
CA LEU A 17 0.11 0.01 13.19
C LEU A 17 1.13 -1.12 13.13
N LEU A 18 0.70 -2.35 12.80
CA LEU A 18 1.63 -3.47 12.76
C LEU A 18 2.51 -3.47 11.50
N ILE A 19 2.01 -3.04 10.34
CA ILE A 19 2.82 -2.95 9.11
C ILE A 19 3.91 -1.87 9.24
N ASP A 20 3.62 -0.76 9.91
CA ASP A 20 4.55 0.38 10.02
C ASP A 20 5.58 0.23 11.15
N ILE A 21 5.48 -0.81 11.99
CA ILE A 21 6.50 -1.08 13.01
C ILE A 21 7.75 -1.65 12.33
N ILE A 22 8.82 -0.86 12.33
CA ILE A 22 10.18 -1.37 12.11
C ILE A 22 10.51 -2.30 13.29
N SER A 23 10.61 -3.60 13.02
CA SER A 23 11.04 -4.55 14.04
C SER A 23 12.47 -4.23 14.46
N VAL A 24 12.69 -4.04 15.77
CA VAL A 24 14.04 -3.84 16.34
C VAL A 24 14.93 -5.03 16.03
N GLY A 25 14.36 -6.22 15.88
CA GLY A 25 15.08 -7.43 15.48
C GLY A 25 15.55 -7.41 14.02
N ASP A 26 14.82 -6.73 13.13
CA ASP A 26 15.23 -6.54 11.73
C ASP A 26 16.36 -5.49 11.62
N LEU A 27 16.37 -4.51 12.52
CA LEU A 27 17.42 -3.49 12.59
C LEU A 27 18.66 -3.96 13.36
N ILE A 28 18.47 -4.80 14.39
CA ILE A 28 19.51 -5.28 15.30
C ILE A 28 19.30 -6.79 15.51
N PRO A 29 19.90 -7.64 14.67
CA PRO A 29 19.66 -9.09 14.67
C PRO A 29 19.92 -9.79 16.00
N TRP A 30 20.83 -9.27 16.84
CA TRP A 30 21.12 -9.86 18.16
C TRP A 30 20.07 -9.51 19.23
N LEU A 31 19.16 -8.55 18.97
CA LEU A 31 18.01 -8.24 19.81
C LEU A 31 16.73 -8.95 19.33
N ASN A 32 16.82 -9.90 18.41
CA ASN A 32 15.68 -10.71 17.96
C ASN A 32 14.93 -11.43 19.10
N PHE A 33 15.63 -11.76 20.20
CA PHE A 33 15.02 -12.40 21.37
C PHE A 33 14.12 -11.45 22.18
N LEU A 34 14.33 -10.14 22.04
CA LEU A 34 13.56 -9.08 22.70
C LEU A 34 12.30 -8.78 21.89
N ASN A 35 11.43 -9.77 21.70
CA ASN A 35 10.05 -9.58 21.21
C ASN A 35 9.20 -8.77 22.23
N LEU A 36 9.71 -7.60 22.62
CA LEU A 36 9.39 -6.77 23.79
C LEU A 36 7.98 -6.21 23.75
N GLN A 37 7.31 -6.26 22.60
CA GLN A 37 6.01 -5.63 22.37
C GLN A 37 4.88 -6.64 22.09
N GLY A 38 5.17 -7.95 22.12
CA GLY A 38 4.16 -8.99 21.83
C GLY A 38 3.62 -8.95 20.40
N TYR A 39 4.33 -8.29 19.48
CA TYR A 39 3.96 -8.03 18.10
C TYR A 39 3.53 -9.30 17.36
N VAL A 40 4.31 -10.38 17.49
CA VAL A 40 4.00 -11.68 16.87
C VAL A 40 2.64 -12.22 17.33
N LYS A 41 2.28 -12.05 18.61
CA LYS A 41 0.99 -12.49 19.14
C LYS A 41 -0.16 -11.64 18.57
N ARG A 42 0.02 -10.32 18.52
CA ARG A 42 -0.94 -9.38 17.93
C ARG A 42 -1.14 -9.66 16.44
N MET A 43 -0.06 -9.86 15.70
CA MET A 43 -0.09 -10.22 14.28
C MET A 43 -0.83 -11.54 14.04
N LYS A 44 -0.61 -12.56 14.88
CA LYS A 44 -1.37 -13.83 14.82
C LYS A 44 -2.87 -13.64 15.10
N MET A 45 -3.23 -12.74 16.02
CA MET A 45 -4.63 -12.44 16.33
C MET A 45 -5.29 -11.67 15.17
N LEU A 46 -4.60 -10.66 14.65
CA LEU A 46 -5.03 -9.87 13.52
C LEU A 46 -5.25 -10.74 12.28
N ARG A 47 -4.30 -11.64 11.98
CA ARG A 47 -4.43 -12.63 10.90
C ARG A 47 -5.73 -13.44 11.00
N LYS A 48 -6.08 -13.92 12.20
CA LYS A 48 -7.32 -14.69 12.40
C LYS A 48 -8.57 -13.83 12.15
N ARG A 49 -8.55 -12.53 12.50
CA ARG A 49 -9.67 -11.61 12.24
C ARG A 49 -9.82 -11.38 10.73
N PHE A 50 -8.74 -11.07 10.02
CA PHE A 50 -8.76 -10.90 8.56
C PHE A 50 -9.13 -12.17 7.82
N ASP A 51 -8.60 -13.32 8.22
CA ASP A 51 -8.91 -14.59 7.54
C ASP A 51 -10.42 -14.89 7.57
N ARG A 52 -11.09 -14.64 8.69
CA ARG A 52 -12.56 -14.77 8.78
C ARG A 52 -13.30 -13.79 7.88
N LEU A 53 -12.87 -12.53 7.85
CA LEU A 53 -13.45 -11.50 6.98
C LEU A 53 -13.31 -11.89 5.50
N LEU A 54 -12.09 -12.23 5.08
CA LEU A 54 -11.77 -12.56 3.70
C LEU A 54 -12.47 -13.86 3.27
N GLU A 55 -12.54 -14.86 4.14
CA GLU A 55 -13.31 -16.08 3.89
C GLU A 55 -14.78 -15.77 3.64
N HIS A 56 -15.38 -14.90 4.43
CA HIS A 56 -16.77 -14.49 4.25
C HIS A 56 -16.99 -13.76 2.92
N VAL A 57 -16.10 -12.81 2.58
CA VAL A 57 -16.14 -12.09 1.30
C VAL A 57 -16.05 -13.08 0.14
N LEU A 58 -15.09 -14.01 0.18
CA LEU A 58 -14.92 -15.01 -0.85
C LEU A 58 -16.11 -15.95 -0.99
N ASP A 59 -16.72 -16.37 0.12
CA ASP A 59 -17.90 -17.23 0.07
C ASP A 59 -19.10 -16.55 -0.57
N GLU A 60 -19.31 -15.26 -0.28
CA GLU A 60 -20.42 -14.52 -0.87
C GLU A 60 -20.25 -14.36 -2.39
N HIS A 61 -19.04 -14.00 -2.84
CA HIS A 61 -18.73 -13.85 -4.26
C HIS A 61 -18.78 -15.20 -4.98
N ASN A 62 -18.28 -16.28 -4.37
CA ASN A 62 -18.40 -17.64 -4.91
C ASN A 62 -19.86 -18.10 -5.02
N LYS A 63 -20.70 -17.82 -4.02
CA LYS A 63 -22.13 -18.13 -4.08
C LYS A 63 -22.83 -17.36 -5.18
N ARG A 64 -22.49 -16.09 -5.41
CA ARG A 64 -22.97 -15.31 -6.55
C ARG A 64 -22.51 -15.92 -7.87
N HIS A 65 -21.21 -16.19 -8.03
CA HIS A 65 -20.63 -16.81 -9.23
C HIS A 65 -21.37 -18.09 -9.62
N ARG A 66 -21.61 -18.98 -8.65
CA ARG A 66 -22.37 -20.22 -8.85
C ARG A 66 -23.85 -20.00 -9.19
N ARG A 67 -24.49 -18.98 -8.60
CA ARG A 67 -25.91 -18.65 -8.87
C ARG A 67 -26.11 -18.09 -10.27
N GLU A 68 -25.20 -17.24 -10.73
CA GLU A 68 -25.32 -16.54 -12.02
C GLU A 68 -24.76 -17.38 -13.20
N GLY A 69 -23.80 -18.28 -12.95
CA GLY A 69 -23.30 -19.24 -13.93
C GLY A 69 -22.85 -18.56 -15.22
N LYS A 70 -23.44 -18.93 -16.36
CA LYS A 70 -23.11 -18.34 -17.68
C LYS A 70 -23.50 -16.87 -17.84
N ALA A 71 -24.37 -16.35 -16.98
CA ALA A 71 -24.77 -14.95 -16.99
C ALA A 71 -23.94 -14.10 -16.01
N PHE A 72 -22.94 -14.70 -15.36
CA PHE A 72 -22.08 -13.99 -14.43
C PHE A 72 -21.29 -12.88 -15.12
N VAL A 73 -21.31 -11.70 -14.53
CA VAL A 73 -20.52 -10.55 -14.96
C VAL A 73 -19.80 -10.00 -13.74
N SER A 74 -18.47 -9.92 -13.81
CA SER A 74 -17.64 -9.37 -12.75
C SER A 74 -18.04 -7.93 -12.45
N ARG A 75 -18.37 -7.63 -11.18
CA ARG A 75 -18.78 -6.28 -10.74
C ARG A 75 -17.67 -5.55 -9.99
N ASP A 76 -16.78 -6.31 -9.37
CA ASP A 76 -15.74 -5.82 -8.50
C ASP A 76 -14.44 -6.61 -8.69
N MET A 77 -13.35 -6.14 -8.07
CA MET A 77 -12.04 -6.77 -8.22
C MET A 77 -12.01 -8.20 -7.65
N VAL A 78 -12.83 -8.52 -6.64
CA VAL A 78 -12.88 -9.87 -6.06
C VAL A 78 -13.44 -10.86 -7.08
N ASP A 79 -14.48 -10.48 -7.82
CA ASP A 79 -14.99 -11.27 -8.94
C ASP A 79 -13.96 -11.49 -10.04
N VAL A 80 -13.22 -10.44 -10.41
CA VAL A 80 -12.19 -10.55 -11.44
C VAL A 80 -11.13 -11.55 -11.00
N LEU A 81 -10.67 -11.45 -9.76
CA LEU A 81 -9.67 -12.37 -9.21
C LEU A 81 -10.20 -13.81 -9.10
N LEU A 82 -11.50 -14.02 -8.83
CA LEU A 82 -12.12 -15.34 -8.84
C LEU A 82 -12.15 -15.96 -10.25
N VAL A 83 -12.54 -15.18 -11.26
CA VAL A 83 -12.54 -15.65 -12.66
C VAL A 83 -11.11 -16.00 -13.11
N LEU A 84 -10.13 -15.18 -12.74
CA LEU A 84 -8.71 -15.46 -13.02
C LEU A 84 -8.20 -16.70 -12.27
N ALA A 85 -8.76 -17.03 -11.10
CA ALA A 85 -8.38 -18.22 -10.34
C ALA A 85 -8.92 -19.53 -10.95
N ASP A 86 -10.09 -19.46 -11.58
CA ASP A 86 -10.71 -20.60 -12.26
C ASP A 86 -10.03 -20.93 -13.60
N ASP A 87 -9.25 -20.00 -14.17
CA ASP A 87 -8.49 -20.23 -15.39
C ASP A 87 -7.16 -20.95 -15.10
N HIS A 88 -7.16 -22.27 -15.35
CA HIS A 88 -6.03 -23.16 -15.15
C HIS A 88 -4.83 -22.92 -16.09
N SER A 89 -4.93 -22.01 -17.05
CA SER A 89 -3.83 -21.65 -17.95
C SER A 89 -2.89 -20.58 -17.39
N LEU A 90 -3.29 -19.89 -16.31
CA LEU A 90 -2.52 -18.80 -15.71
C LEU A 90 -1.58 -19.33 -14.62
N GLU A 91 -0.28 -19.34 -14.91
CA GLU A 91 0.76 -19.49 -13.87
C GLU A 91 1.09 -18.11 -13.25
N VAL A 92 0.68 -17.90 -11.99
CA VAL A 92 1.01 -16.66 -11.25
C VAL A 92 2.09 -16.97 -10.21
N LYS A 93 3.32 -16.49 -10.46
CA LYS A 93 4.42 -16.56 -9.48
C LYS A 93 4.31 -15.43 -8.46
N LEU A 94 3.95 -15.73 -7.22
CA LEU A 94 3.99 -14.76 -6.11
C LEU A 94 5.41 -14.61 -5.56
N GLU A 95 6.13 -13.58 -5.99
CA GLU A 95 7.32 -13.07 -5.30
C GLU A 95 6.95 -11.81 -4.50
N ARG A 96 6.43 -11.96 -3.27
CA ARG A 96 6.35 -10.86 -2.29
C ARG A 96 6.34 -11.38 -0.85
N HIS A 97 7.38 -11.03 -0.08
CA HIS A 97 7.77 -11.75 1.15
C HIS A 97 6.97 -11.37 2.41
N TYR A 98 6.38 -10.16 2.48
CA TYR A 98 5.73 -9.67 3.70
C TYR A 98 4.29 -10.20 3.91
N LEU A 99 3.44 -10.16 2.88
CA LEU A 99 2.06 -10.68 2.93
C LEU A 99 2.01 -12.21 2.88
N LYS A 100 2.99 -12.84 2.21
CA LYS A 100 3.13 -14.31 2.20
C LYS A 100 3.37 -14.83 3.62
N ALA A 101 4.30 -14.22 4.37
CA ALA A 101 4.55 -14.56 5.76
C ALA A 101 3.34 -14.28 6.67
N PHE A 102 2.62 -13.17 6.44
CA PHE A 102 1.40 -12.87 7.17
C PHE A 102 0.30 -13.91 6.96
N ILE A 103 0.03 -14.34 5.72
CA ILE A 103 -1.12 -15.21 5.40
C ILE A 103 -0.79 -16.71 5.45
N LEU A 104 0.35 -17.14 4.90
CA LEU A 104 0.70 -18.56 4.75
C LEU A 104 1.48 -19.12 5.95
N GLY A 105 2.04 -18.26 6.80
CA GLY A 105 3.00 -18.70 7.81
C GLY A 105 4.31 -19.17 7.18
N ASP A 106 5.24 -19.63 8.01
CA ASP A 106 6.64 -19.93 7.66
C ASP A 106 6.84 -21.14 6.73
N ASP A 107 5.81 -21.56 5.99
CA ASP A 107 5.91 -22.73 5.11
C ASP A 107 6.63 -22.34 3.82
N HIS A 108 7.89 -22.77 3.74
CA HIS A 108 8.84 -22.43 2.70
C HIS A 108 8.36 -22.86 1.30
N SER A 109 8.44 -21.91 0.36
CA SER A 109 8.76 -22.15 -1.06
C SER A 109 8.04 -23.31 -1.77
N ARG A 110 6.72 -23.22 -1.92
CA ARG A 110 5.98 -23.92 -2.99
C ARG A 110 5.46 -22.92 -4.02
N GLU A 111 5.50 -23.31 -5.30
CA GLU A 111 4.67 -22.72 -6.34
C GLU A 111 3.22 -22.89 -5.91
N VAL A 112 2.59 -21.78 -5.51
CA VAL A 112 1.19 -21.79 -5.10
C VAL A 112 0.42 -21.55 -6.39
N LYS A 113 -0.43 -22.49 -6.80
CA LYS A 113 -1.51 -22.19 -7.77
C LYS A 113 -2.28 -20.98 -7.24
N LEU A 114 -3.11 -20.29 -8.04
CA LEU A 114 -3.99 -19.23 -7.53
C LEU A 114 -5.11 -19.84 -6.63
N GLU A 115 -4.70 -20.50 -5.56
CA GLU A 115 -5.54 -21.11 -4.56
C GLU A 115 -6.14 -20.02 -3.69
N ARG A 116 -7.15 -20.41 -2.92
CA ARG A 116 -7.92 -19.56 -2.02
C ARG A 116 -7.04 -18.67 -1.12
N HIS A 117 -5.86 -19.15 -0.71
CA HIS A 117 -4.91 -18.36 0.08
C HIS A 117 -4.27 -17.20 -0.70
N CYS A 118 -3.91 -17.39 -1.97
CA CYS A 118 -3.38 -16.33 -2.82
C CYS A 118 -4.44 -15.27 -3.08
N LEU A 119 -5.68 -15.70 -3.31
CA LEU A 119 -6.80 -14.79 -3.51
C LEU A 119 -7.05 -13.91 -2.27
N LYS A 120 -7.05 -14.51 -1.07
CA LYS A 120 -7.09 -13.76 0.20
C LYS A 120 -5.94 -12.76 0.32
N ALA A 121 -4.73 -13.15 -0.08
CA ALA A 121 -3.55 -12.28 -0.02
C ALA A 121 -3.68 -11.07 -0.95
N PHE A 122 -4.16 -11.25 -2.19
CA PHE A 122 -4.40 -10.14 -3.12
C PHE A 122 -5.49 -9.20 -2.64
N ILE A 123 -6.60 -9.76 -2.13
CA ILE A 123 -7.69 -8.95 -1.58
C ILE A 123 -7.19 -8.16 -0.37
N LEU A 124 -6.39 -8.78 0.51
CA LEU A 124 -5.77 -8.07 1.63
C LEU A 124 -4.78 -7.00 1.18
N ASP A 125 -3.93 -7.26 0.19
CA ASP A 125 -2.99 -6.27 -0.36
C ASP A 125 -3.74 -5.07 -0.95
N MET A 126 -4.81 -5.33 -1.69
CA MET A 126 -5.70 -4.30 -2.21
C MET A 126 -6.42 -3.54 -1.08
N PHE A 127 -6.88 -4.22 -0.03
CA PHE A 127 -7.45 -3.54 1.13
C PHE A 127 -6.40 -2.75 1.89
N ALA A 128 -5.20 -3.26 2.14
CA ALA A 128 -4.15 -2.55 2.86
C ALA A 128 -3.66 -1.32 2.08
N GLY A 129 -3.42 -1.48 0.77
CA GLY A 129 -3.06 -0.36 -0.10
C GLY A 129 -4.22 0.59 -0.42
N GLY A 130 -5.47 0.09 -0.39
CA GLY A 130 -6.69 0.81 -0.77
C GLY A 130 -7.51 1.38 0.38
N THR A 131 -7.38 0.88 1.62
CA THR A 131 -7.87 1.53 2.86
C THR A 131 -7.03 2.73 3.25
N GLY A 132 -6.52 3.42 2.22
CA GLY A 132 -6.08 4.79 2.25
C GLY A 132 -7.18 5.78 2.63
N THR A 133 -8.14 5.44 3.50
CA THR A 133 -8.74 6.47 4.34
C THR A 133 -7.66 7.08 5.21
N ALA A 134 -6.70 6.32 5.77
CA ALA A 134 -5.55 6.93 6.45
C ALA A 134 -4.67 7.74 5.48
N THR A 135 -4.29 7.17 4.33
CA THR A 135 -3.47 7.86 3.33
C THR A 135 -4.13 9.09 2.70
N ALA A 136 -5.36 8.97 2.20
CA ALA A 136 -6.10 10.08 1.60
C ALA A 136 -6.52 11.09 2.67
N THR A 137 -6.92 10.68 3.88
CA THR A 137 -7.20 11.63 4.97
C THR A 137 -5.95 12.38 5.36
N VAL A 138 -4.80 11.71 5.49
CA VAL A 138 -3.52 12.37 5.77
C VAL A 138 -3.17 13.34 4.64
N VAL A 139 -3.30 12.95 3.37
CA VAL A 139 -3.04 13.86 2.23
C VAL A 139 -4.01 15.03 2.22
N ILE A 140 -5.32 14.80 2.46
CA ILE A 140 -6.34 15.85 2.51
C ILE A 140 -6.08 16.78 3.70
N GLU A 141 -5.75 16.25 4.87
CA GLU A 141 -5.42 17.02 6.08
C GLU A 141 -4.21 17.91 5.82
N TRP A 142 -3.15 17.36 5.24
CA TRP A 142 -1.97 18.13 4.85
C TRP A 142 -2.28 19.15 3.75
N ALA A 143 -3.06 18.78 2.74
CA ALA A 143 -3.46 19.70 1.68
C ALA A 143 -4.27 20.87 2.25
N ILE A 144 -5.26 20.62 3.10
CA ILE A 144 -6.04 21.64 3.79
C ILE A 144 -5.14 22.50 4.68
N SER A 145 -4.24 21.88 5.45
CA SER A 145 -3.27 22.60 6.29
C SER A 145 -2.38 23.55 5.48
N GLU A 146 -1.90 23.13 4.30
CA GLU A 146 -1.08 23.95 3.41
C GLU A 146 -1.90 25.05 2.70
N ILE A 147 -3.15 24.78 2.33
CA ILE A 147 -4.07 25.79 1.79
C ILE A 147 -4.35 26.87 2.85
N LEU A 148 -4.65 26.48 4.10
CA LEU A 148 -4.96 27.41 5.19
C LEU A 148 -3.78 28.33 5.54
N LYS A 149 -2.54 27.89 5.33
CA LYS A 149 -1.34 28.72 5.50
C LYS A 149 -1.12 29.71 4.35
N ARG A 150 -1.80 29.54 3.21
CA ARG A 150 -1.61 30.32 1.97
C ARG A 150 -2.97 30.74 1.38
N PRO A 151 -3.58 31.83 1.85
CA PRO A 151 -4.91 32.24 1.42
C PRO A 151 -5.03 32.43 -0.11
N GLU A 152 -3.99 32.94 -0.77
CA GLU A 152 -3.94 33.05 -2.24
C GLU A 152 -4.14 31.71 -2.98
N THR A 153 -3.69 30.60 -2.39
CA THR A 153 -3.88 29.26 -2.95
C THR A 153 -5.36 28.87 -2.87
N SER A 154 -6.03 29.21 -1.77
CA SER A 154 -7.47 28.96 -1.56
C SER A 154 -8.32 29.73 -2.57
N ASP A 155 -7.98 31.00 -2.81
CA ASP A 155 -8.72 31.86 -3.75
C ASP A 155 -8.63 31.30 -5.17
N LYS A 156 -7.43 30.93 -5.62
CA LYS A 156 -7.22 30.33 -6.95
C LYS A 156 -7.90 28.97 -7.13
N ALA A 157 -7.93 28.14 -6.07
CA ALA A 157 -8.64 26.87 -6.11
C ALA A 157 -10.15 27.06 -6.20
N THR A 158 -10.68 28.06 -5.50
CA THR A 158 -12.10 28.43 -5.56
C THR A 158 -12.46 29.00 -6.92
N GLU A 159 -11.62 29.87 -7.50
CA GLU A 159 -11.81 30.40 -8.85
C GLU A 159 -11.82 29.29 -9.92
N GLU A 160 -10.90 28.32 -9.82
CA GLU A 160 -10.92 27.15 -10.72
C GLU A 160 -12.22 26.34 -10.58
N LEU A 161 -12.67 26.12 -9.34
CA LEU A 161 -13.90 25.38 -9.06
C LEU A 161 -15.13 26.12 -9.60
N ASP A 162 -15.21 27.44 -9.40
CA ASP A 162 -16.30 28.29 -9.89
C ASP A 162 -16.34 28.35 -11.42
N ARG A 163 -15.16 28.32 -12.06
CA ARG A 163 -15.03 28.26 -13.53
C ARG A 163 -15.50 26.93 -14.11
N VAL A 164 -15.36 25.83 -13.36
CA VAL A 164 -15.69 24.49 -13.79
C VAL A 164 -17.06 24.07 -13.25
N ILE A 165 -18.11 24.23 -14.06
CA ILE A 165 -19.44 23.71 -13.70
C ILE A 165 -19.46 22.18 -13.89
N GLY A 166 -19.51 21.41 -12.80
CA GLY A 166 -19.69 19.96 -12.82
C GLY A 166 -18.39 19.14 -12.84
N ARG A 167 -18.33 18.07 -13.64
CA ARG A 167 -17.17 17.15 -13.73
C ARG A 167 -16.15 17.60 -14.79
N GLY A 168 -15.60 18.79 -14.64
CA GLY A 168 -14.49 19.25 -15.50
C GLY A 168 -13.12 18.91 -14.93
N HIS A 169 -12.08 19.17 -15.73
CA HIS A 169 -10.70 18.98 -15.34
C HIS A 169 -10.26 20.12 -14.39
N LEU A 170 -9.72 19.76 -13.22
CA LEU A 170 -9.31 20.67 -12.15
C LEU A 170 -7.78 20.60 -11.95
N PRO A 171 -6.98 21.11 -12.92
CA PRO A 171 -5.53 20.97 -12.89
C PRO A 171 -4.87 21.65 -11.70
N TYR A 172 -5.45 22.74 -11.18
CA TYR A 172 -4.91 23.44 -10.03
C TYR A 172 -5.16 22.67 -8.73
N ILE A 173 -6.36 22.10 -8.54
CA ILE A 173 -6.61 21.17 -7.43
C ILE A 173 -5.70 19.94 -7.53
N GLU A 174 -5.49 19.38 -8.72
CA GLU A 174 -4.53 18.29 -8.93
C GLU A 174 -3.10 18.71 -8.54
N ALA A 175 -2.69 19.93 -8.88
CA ALA A 175 -1.39 20.47 -8.49
C ALA A 175 -1.26 20.65 -6.97
N ILE A 176 -2.32 21.07 -6.28
CA ILE A 176 -2.36 21.16 -4.81
C ILE A 176 -2.15 19.78 -4.20
N VAL A 177 -2.84 18.74 -4.68
CA VAL A 177 -2.69 17.37 -4.16
C VAL A 177 -1.25 16.87 -4.39
N LYS A 178 -0.70 17.09 -5.59
CA LYS A 178 0.69 16.72 -5.91
C LYS A 178 1.69 17.44 -5.01
N GLU A 179 1.48 18.72 -4.75
CA GLU A 179 2.36 19.53 -3.91
C GLU A 179 2.25 19.12 -2.43
N ALA A 180 1.04 18.82 -1.95
CA ALA A 180 0.83 18.28 -0.61
C ALA A 180 1.55 16.94 -0.43
N MET A 181 1.46 16.03 -1.42
CA MET A 181 2.21 14.76 -1.39
C MET A 181 3.72 14.94 -1.54
N ARG A 182 4.18 15.97 -2.25
CA ARG A 182 5.61 16.30 -2.34
C ARG A 182 6.13 16.78 -0.99
N MET A 183 5.40 17.67 -0.32
CA MET A 183 5.78 18.22 0.99
C MET A 183 5.58 17.21 2.12
N HIS A 184 4.55 16.38 2.04
CA HIS A 184 4.11 15.44 3.07
C HIS A 184 3.88 14.05 2.46
N PRO A 185 4.94 13.35 2.02
CA PRO A 185 4.82 12.03 1.42
C PRO A 185 4.23 11.03 2.42
N VAL A 186 3.16 10.36 1.98
CA VAL A 186 2.40 9.35 2.75
C VAL A 186 3.32 8.26 3.30
N VAL A 187 4.25 7.78 2.48
CA VAL A 187 5.20 6.73 2.85
C VAL A 187 6.61 7.28 2.69
N SER A 188 7.12 7.91 3.74
CA SER A 188 8.40 8.65 3.70
C SER A 188 9.63 7.79 3.38
N LEU A 189 9.61 6.49 3.72
CA LEU A 189 10.72 5.55 3.47
C LEU A 189 10.43 4.49 2.38
N LEU A 190 9.26 4.58 1.73
CA LEU A 190 8.67 3.54 0.88
C LEU A 190 8.63 2.14 1.55
N ALA A 191 8.09 1.16 0.83
CA ALA A 191 8.23 -0.23 1.22
C ALA A 191 9.71 -0.65 1.13
N PRO A 192 10.27 -1.32 2.16
CA PRO A 192 11.64 -1.78 2.12
C PRO A 192 11.91 -2.69 0.91
N ARG A 193 13.06 -2.48 0.28
CA ARG A 193 13.58 -3.34 -0.80
C ARG A 193 14.72 -4.20 -0.28
N LEU A 194 14.97 -5.32 -0.93
CA LEU A 194 16.10 -6.20 -0.65
C LEU A 194 16.89 -6.41 -1.93
N SER A 195 18.22 -6.27 -1.86
CA SER A 195 19.09 -6.61 -2.99
C SER A 195 19.02 -8.11 -3.24
N ARG A 196 18.63 -8.52 -4.45
CA ARG A 196 18.55 -9.94 -4.82
C ARG A 196 19.93 -10.55 -5.06
N GLU A 197 20.86 -9.74 -5.56
CA GLU A 197 22.20 -10.12 -5.93
C GLU A 197 23.19 -9.00 -5.55
N HIS A 198 24.48 -9.30 -5.63
CA HIS A 198 25.51 -8.29 -5.42
C HIS A 198 25.49 -7.30 -6.58
N THR A 199 25.36 -6.01 -6.29
CA THR A 199 25.30 -4.95 -7.31
C THR A 199 26.08 -3.71 -6.87
N THR A 200 26.36 -2.81 -7.81
CA THR A 200 27.02 -1.53 -7.54
C THR A 200 26.07 -0.38 -7.84
N VAL A 201 25.94 0.58 -6.93
CA VAL A 201 25.16 1.81 -7.14
C VAL A 201 26.01 3.02 -6.80
N ASP A 202 26.17 3.94 -7.75
CA ASP A 202 26.97 5.16 -7.60
C ASP A 202 28.41 4.91 -7.07
N GLY A 203 29.02 3.80 -7.51
CA GLY A 203 30.36 3.39 -7.08
C GLY A 203 30.44 2.69 -5.72
N TYR A 204 29.31 2.46 -5.03
CA TYR A 204 29.25 1.69 -3.80
C TYR A 204 28.80 0.24 -4.06
N ASP A 205 29.50 -0.72 -3.47
CA ASP A 205 29.12 -2.13 -3.49
C ASP A 205 27.95 -2.39 -2.53
N ILE A 206 26.89 -2.99 -3.05
CA ILE A 206 25.69 -3.42 -2.34
C ILE A 206 25.61 -4.95 -2.39
N PRO A 207 25.92 -5.64 -1.28
CA PRO A 207 25.81 -7.09 -1.20
C PRO A 207 24.38 -7.60 -1.39
N ALA A 208 24.26 -8.85 -1.84
CA ALA A 208 22.99 -9.57 -1.84
C ALA A 208 22.43 -9.65 -0.41
N GLY A 209 21.11 -9.49 -0.26
CA GLY A 209 20.43 -9.47 1.03
C GLY A 209 20.44 -8.13 1.76
N THR A 210 21.14 -7.10 1.26
CA THR A 210 21.09 -5.76 1.85
C THR A 210 19.68 -5.17 1.74
N GLN A 211 19.13 -4.70 2.87
CA GLN A 211 17.88 -3.95 2.89
C GLN A 211 18.12 -2.50 2.46
N VAL A 212 17.29 -2.02 1.54
CA VAL A 212 17.35 -0.67 0.98
C VAL A 212 16.05 0.06 1.32
N LEU A 213 16.19 1.21 1.98
CA LEU A 213 15.09 2.12 2.32
C LEU A 213 15.26 3.40 1.50
N VAL A 214 14.22 3.78 0.75
CA VAL A 214 14.28 4.97 -0.10
C VAL A 214 13.65 6.13 0.63
N ASN A 215 14.48 7.10 1.04
CA ASN A 215 14.01 8.30 1.73
C ASN A 215 13.36 9.30 0.76
N VAL A 216 12.07 9.10 0.49
CA VAL A 216 11.29 9.98 -0.39
C VAL A 216 11.20 11.38 0.19
N TRP A 217 11.04 11.53 1.51
CA TRP A 217 10.98 12.83 2.16
C TRP A 217 12.18 13.73 1.80
N ASP A 218 13.40 13.18 1.83
CA ASP A 218 14.58 13.96 1.47
C ASP A 218 14.60 14.31 -0.02
N THR A 219 14.28 13.35 -0.89
CA THR A 219 14.21 13.60 -2.35
C THR A 219 13.16 14.65 -2.73
N THR A 220 12.03 14.70 -2.04
CA THR A 220 10.95 15.65 -2.36
C THR A 220 11.16 17.00 -1.68
N SER A 221 11.78 17.05 -0.49
CA SER A 221 12.03 18.29 0.27
C SER A 221 13.32 19.04 -0.11
N SER A 222 14.28 18.36 -0.73
CA SER A 222 15.57 18.94 -1.14
C SER A 222 15.44 20.02 -2.22
N CYS A 223 14.40 19.97 -3.06
CA CYS A 223 14.10 21.03 -4.02
C CYS A 223 13.73 22.37 -3.33
N CYS A 224 13.01 22.33 -2.21
CA CYS A 224 12.70 23.51 -1.40
C CYS A 224 13.94 24.07 -0.67
N ARG A 225 14.84 23.19 -0.20
CA ARG A 225 16.04 23.63 0.56
C ARG A 225 17.13 24.23 -0.31
N SER A 226 17.22 23.83 -1.57
CA SER A 226 18.28 24.29 -2.48
C SER A 226 17.95 25.57 -3.26
N GLY A 227 16.73 26.10 -3.15
CA GLY A 227 16.30 27.32 -3.85
C GLY A 227 16.32 27.23 -5.38
N ARG A 228 16.58 26.05 -5.97
CA ARG A 228 16.67 25.84 -7.42
C ARG A 228 15.30 25.55 -8.02
N VAL A 229 14.53 26.60 -8.26
CA VAL A 229 13.34 26.55 -9.12
C VAL A 229 13.82 26.37 -10.57
N GLY A 230 13.88 25.12 -11.06
CA GLY A 230 14.13 24.82 -12.48
C GLY A 230 15.17 23.74 -12.81
N GLY A 231 15.73 23.03 -11.82
CA GLY A 231 16.88 22.15 -12.04
C GLY A 231 16.66 20.64 -11.91
N CYS A 232 15.43 20.14 -11.77
CA CYS A 232 15.18 18.70 -11.63
C CYS A 232 14.85 18.07 -12.98
N ALA A 233 15.84 17.99 -13.88
CA ALA A 233 15.78 17.01 -14.96
C ALA A 233 16.07 15.62 -14.37
N PRO A 234 15.35 14.56 -14.78
CA PRO A 234 15.69 13.21 -14.37
C PRO A 234 17.06 12.88 -14.96
N GLY A 235 18.07 12.80 -14.10
CA GLY A 235 19.30 12.09 -14.41
C GLY A 235 18.93 10.68 -14.83
N THR A 236 19.35 10.32 -16.03
CA THR A 236 19.17 9.03 -16.71
C THR A 236 19.29 7.86 -15.74
N ALA A 237 18.15 7.30 -15.32
CA ALA A 237 18.09 5.96 -14.79
C ALA A 237 18.04 5.00 -15.98
N SER A 238 19.21 4.76 -16.58
CA SER A 238 19.48 3.58 -17.39
C SER A 238 20.26 2.59 -16.54
N ALA A 239 19.56 1.59 -16.01
CA ALA A 239 20.10 0.28 -15.65
C ALA A 239 18.90 -0.67 -15.49
#